data_AF-A0A7R9M174-F1
#
_entry.id   AF-A0A7R9M174-F1
#
_cell.length_a   1.000
_cell.length_b   1.000
_cell.length_c   1.000
_cell.angle_alpha   90.00
_cell.angle_beta   90.00
_cell.angle_gamma   90.00
#
_symmetry.space_group_name_H-M   'P 1'
#
loop_
_entity.id
_entity.type
_entity.pdbx_description
1 polymer ?
#
loop_
_entity_poly.entity_id
_entity_poly.type
_entity_poly.pdbx_seq_one_letter_code
_entity_poly.pdbx_strand_id
1 'polypeptide(L)'
;MDGEGGDVDAFIALIREESTLKSSCVRISEELVLFAVKEGVYDSRLRVLILHISGLLGVPVPIVELYEESVIEMLSEYIPPQNDDEIKIKQKRERNKKIKRYVMIGLASV
;
A
#
# COMPACT_ATOMS: atom_id res chain seq x y z
N MET A 1 9.67 -10.64 -37.52
CA MET A 1 10.45 -11.01 -36.33
C MET A 1 9.44 -11.11 -35.21
N ASP A 2 8.83 -12.29 -35.09
CA ASP A 2 7.99 -12.59 -33.95
C ASP A 2 8.92 -12.67 -32.75
N GLY A 3 8.78 -11.72 -31.83
CA GLY A 3 9.50 -11.77 -30.57
C GLY A 3 8.96 -12.95 -29.79
N GLU A 4 9.67 -14.08 -29.85
CA GLU A 4 9.58 -15.11 -28.81
C GLU A 4 9.99 -14.42 -27.50
N GLY A 5 8.98 -13.90 -26.79
CA GLY A 5 9.16 -13.46 -25.42
C GLY A 5 9.75 -14.65 -24.67
N GLY A 6 10.95 -14.45 -24.11
CA GLY A 6 11.70 -15.52 -23.45
C GLY A 6 10.80 -16.31 -22.50
N ASP A 7 10.94 -17.63 -22.57
CA ASP A 7 10.12 -18.59 -21.83
C ASP A 7 9.95 -18.17 -20.36
N VAL A 8 8.70 -17.86 -19.97
CA VAL A 8 8.35 -17.44 -18.61
C VAL A 8 8.73 -18.53 -17.61
N ASP A 9 8.65 -19.80 -18.03
CA ASP A 9 9.01 -20.94 -17.19
C ASP A 9 10.51 -20.97 -16.91
N ALA A 10 11.35 -20.53 -17.85
CA ALA A 10 12.80 -20.40 -17.63
C ALA A 10 13.12 -19.33 -16.58
N PHE A 11 12.41 -18.20 -16.58
CA PHE A 11 12.56 -17.18 -15.54
C PHE A 11 12.10 -17.69 -14.17
N ILE A 12 10.97 -18.40 -14.11
CA ILE A 12 10.47 -19.00 -12.85
C ILE A 12 11.47 -20.02 -12.31
N ALA A 13 12.04 -20.87 -13.18
CA ALA A 13 13.05 -21.85 -12.79
C ALA A 13 14.30 -21.16 -12.22
N LEU A 14 14.81 -20.12 -12.91
CA LEU A 14 15.97 -19.35 -12.46
C LEU A 14 15.72 -18.69 -11.09
N ILE A 15 14.54 -18.11 -10.89
CA ILE A 15 14.17 -17.51 -9.59
C ILE A 15 14.12 -18.56 -8.47
N ARG A 16 13.70 -19.79 -8.76
CA ARG A 16 13.64 -20.89 -7.78
C ARG A 16 15.02 -21.46 -7.45
N GLU A 17 15.98 -21.36 -8.36
CA GLU A 17 17.37 -21.78 -8.14
C GLU A 17 18.13 -20.84 -7.21
N GLU A 18 17.69 -19.58 -7.11
CA GLU A 18 18.32 -18.56 -6.28
C GLU A 18 18.36 -18.96 -4.79
N SER A 19 19.57 -18.98 -4.24
CA SER A 19 19.85 -19.42 -2.86
C SER A 19 19.11 -18.60 -1.82
N THR A 20 18.86 -17.33 -2.11
CA THR A 20 18.16 -16.37 -1.24
C THR A 20 16.65 -16.57 -1.24
N LEU A 21 16.09 -17.25 -2.25
CA LEU A 21 14.66 -17.46 -2.45
C LEU A 21 14.24 -18.94 -2.36
N LYS A 22 15.19 -19.85 -2.10
CA LYS A 22 15.00 -21.31 -2.04
C LYS A 22 13.90 -21.77 -1.09
N SER A 23 13.67 -21.06 0.02
CA SER A 23 12.63 -21.43 0.98
C SER A 23 11.25 -20.93 0.56
N SER A 24 11.18 -19.75 -0.07
CA SER A 24 9.94 -19.15 -0.56
C SER A 24 10.20 -17.92 -1.43
N CYS A 25 9.45 -17.80 -2.53
CA CYS A 25 9.43 -16.60 -3.39
C CYS A 25 8.54 -15.49 -2.83
N VAL A 26 8.05 -15.65 -1.59
CA VAL A 26 7.20 -14.69 -0.86
C VAL A 26 7.81 -13.28 -0.82
N ARG A 27 9.13 -13.17 -0.67
CA ARG A 27 9.83 -11.87 -0.63
C ARG A 27 9.64 -11.03 -1.89
N ILE A 28 9.53 -11.69 -3.05
CA ILE A 28 9.26 -10.99 -4.32
C ILE A 28 7.88 -10.35 -4.28
N SER A 29 6.88 -11.06 -3.74
CA SER A 29 5.52 -10.52 -3.65
C SER A 29 5.44 -9.32 -2.71
N GLU A 30 6.14 -9.38 -1.57
CA GLU A 30 6.28 -8.25 -0.64
C GLU A 30 6.89 -7.02 -1.33
N GLU A 31 8.01 -7.20 -2.02
CA GLU A 31 8.71 -6.09 -2.70
C GLU A 31 7.89 -5.51 -3.85
N LEU A 32 7.14 -6.33 -4.59
CA LEU A 32 6.23 -5.87 -5.62
C LEU A 32 5.11 -4.99 -5.05
N VAL A 33 4.52 -5.37 -3.91
CA VAL A 33 3.51 -4.55 -3.22
C VAL A 33 4.11 -3.22 -2.78
N LEU A 34 5.29 -3.23 -2.15
CA LEU A 34 5.96 -2.01 -1.72
C LEU A 34 6.33 -1.10 -2.91
N PHE A 35 6.84 -1.67 -4.00
CA PHE A 35 7.18 -0.96 -5.22
C PHE A 35 5.94 -0.31 -5.85
N ALA A 36 4.82 -1.03 -5.90
CA ALA A 36 3.57 -0.53 -6.46
C ALA A 36 2.98 0.63 -5.65
N VAL A 37 3.16 0.62 -4.32
CA VAL A 37 2.66 1.68 -3.42
C VAL A 37 3.58 2.91 -3.41
N LYS A 38 4.84 2.79 -3.83
CA LYS A 38 5.85 3.86 -3.75
C LYS A 38 5.40 5.19 -4.37
N GLU A 39 4.72 5.15 -5.51
CA GLU A 39 4.22 6.34 -6.22
C GLU A 39 2.82 6.79 -5.73
N GLY A 40 2.28 6.15 -4.69
CA GLY A 40 0.97 6.44 -4.12
C GLY A 40 -0.22 5.95 -4.95
N VAL A 41 0.02 5.22 -6.05
CA VAL A 41 -1.03 4.71 -6.94
C VAL A 41 -1.00 3.19 -6.93
N TYR A 42 -1.71 2.58 -5.97
CA TYR A 42 -1.97 1.15 -5.95
C TYR A 42 -3.38 0.87 -6.49
N ASP A 43 -3.49 0.55 -7.78
CA ASP A 43 -4.76 0.31 -8.46
C ASP A 43 -5.02 -1.18 -8.75
N SER A 44 -6.22 -1.47 -9.26
CA SER A 44 -6.63 -2.84 -9.60
C SER A 44 -5.73 -3.52 -10.64
N ARG A 45 -5.09 -2.77 -11.56
CA ARG A 45 -4.22 -3.35 -12.60
C ARG A 45 -2.92 -3.84 -12.00
N LEU A 46 -2.32 -3.05 -11.12
CA LEU A 46 -1.12 -3.44 -10.37
C LEU A 46 -1.43 -4.64 -9.48
N ARG A 47 -2.56 -4.61 -8.76
CA ARG A 47 -2.97 -5.74 -7.91
C ARG A 47 -3.12 -7.04 -8.71
N VAL A 48 -3.78 -7.00 -9.87
CA VAL A 48 -3.93 -8.17 -10.76
C VAL A 48 -2.56 -8.67 -11.24
N LEU A 49 -1.65 -7.77 -11.63
CA LEU A 49 -0.31 -8.14 -12.06
C LEU A 49 0.47 -8.83 -10.94
N ILE A 50 0.43 -8.28 -9.72
CA ILE A 50 1.11 -8.86 -8.56
C ILE A 50 0.54 -10.24 -8.26
N LEU A 51 -0.78 -10.40 -8.19
CA LEU A 51 -1.42 -11.69 -7.95
C LEU A 51 -1.06 -12.73 -9.02
N HIS A 52 -0.96 -12.31 -10.29
CA HIS A 52 -0.53 -13.19 -11.38
C HIS A 52 0.91 -13.66 -11.18
N ILE A 53 1.84 -12.75 -10.89
CA ILE A 53 3.26 -13.08 -10.65
C ILE A 53 3.40 -13.95 -9.39
N SER A 54 2.71 -13.60 -8.30
CA SER A 54 2.68 -14.39 -7.06
C SER A 54 2.18 -15.82 -7.32
N GLY A 55 1.14 -15.98 -8.15
CA GLY A 55 0.63 -17.29 -8.56
C GLY A 55 1.67 -18.13 -9.32
N LEU A 56 2.39 -17.53 -10.27
CA LEU A 56 3.49 -18.20 -11.00
C LEU A 56 4.62 -18.63 -10.06
N LEU A 57 4.89 -17.85 -9.02
CA LEU A 57 5.89 -18.13 -8.00
C LEU A 57 5.39 -19.10 -6.90
N GLY A 58 4.12 -19.50 -6.94
CA GLY A 58 3.51 -20.39 -5.93
C GLY A 58 3.26 -19.72 -4.59
N VAL A 59 3.15 -18.40 -4.54
CA VAL A 59 2.82 -17.61 -3.35
C VAL A 59 1.29 -17.57 -3.19
N PRO A 60 0.74 -18.02 -2.05
CA PRO A 60 -0.70 -17.98 -1.80
C PRO A 60 -1.22 -16.54 -1.75
N VAL A 61 -2.42 -16.32 -2.31
CA VAL A 61 -3.11 -15.01 -2.28
C VAL A 61 -3.20 -14.41 -0.87
N PRO A 62 -3.52 -15.18 0.21
CA PRO A 62 -3.60 -14.61 1.56
C PRO A 62 -2.28 -13.99 2.05
N ILE A 63 -1.13 -14.45 1.54
CA ILE A 63 0.16 -13.86 1.89
C ILE A 63 0.33 -12.49 1.21
N VAL A 64 -0.16 -12.34 -0.02
CA VAL A 64 -0.16 -11.05 -0.72
C VAL A 64 -1.08 -10.06 0.00
N GLU A 65 -2.29 -10.50 0.39
CA GLU A 65 -3.23 -9.68 1.16
C GLU A 65 -2.65 -9.24 2.50
N LEU A 66 -1.94 -10.12 3.21
CA LEU A 66 -1.24 -9.79 4.45
C LEU A 66 -0.21 -8.66 4.25
N TYR A 67 0.52 -8.64 3.14
CA TYR A 67 1.46 -7.56 2.84
C TYR A 67 0.75 -6.26 2.48
N GLU A 68 -0.35 -6.33 1.73
CA GLU A 68 -1.19 -5.16 1.44
C GLU A 68 -1.70 -4.54 2.76
N GLU A 69 -2.20 -5.35 3.69
CA GLU A 69 -2.65 -4.93 5.01
C GLU A 69 -1.51 -4.31 5.84
N SER A 70 -0.34 -4.96 5.86
CA SER A 70 0.83 -4.44 6.58
C SER A 70 1.26 -3.05 6.09
N VAL A 71 1.19 -2.81 4.77
CA VAL A 71 1.48 -1.49 4.20
C VAL A 71 0.43 -0.46 4.59
N ILE A 72 -0.85 -0.85 4.63
CA ILE A 72 -1.93 0.02 5.11
C ILE A 72 -1.69 0.41 6.56
N GLU A 73 -1.34 -0.53 7.44
CA GLU A 73 -1.03 -0.27 8.84
C GLU A 73 0.14 0.71 8.97
N MET A 74 1.27 0.46 8.29
CA MET A 74 2.44 1.34 8.30
C MET A 74 2.11 2.77 7.85
N LEU A 75 1.29 2.92 6.80
CA LEU A 75 0.89 4.23 6.28
C LEU A 75 -0.16 4.93 7.15
N SER A 76 -1.00 4.16 7.84
CA SER A 76 -2.05 4.69 8.73
C SER A 76 -1.47 5.20 10.04
N GLU A 77 -0.43 4.53 10.55
CA GLU A 77 0.32 4.95 11.74
C GLU A 77 1.33 6.07 11.43
N TYR A 78 1.68 6.26 10.15
CA TYR A 78 2.56 7.33 9.75
C TYR A 78 1.91 8.70 9.96
N ILE A 79 2.48 9.48 10.89
CA ILE A 79 2.18 10.90 11.05
C ILE A 79 3.23 11.67 10.25
N PRO A 80 2.90 12.26 9.09
CA PRO A 80 3.84 13.08 8.36
C PRO A 80 4.33 14.22 9.26
N PRO A 81 5.61 14.60 9.20
CA PRO A 81 6.08 15.81 9.87
C PRO A 81 5.28 17.00 9.32
N GLN A 82 4.30 17.46 10.09
CA GLN A 82 3.53 18.65 9.75
C GLN A 82 4.39 19.88 10.05
N ASN A 83 4.42 20.81 9.11
CA ASN A 83 5.07 22.09 9.35
C ASN A 83 4.29 22.85 10.44
N ASP A 84 4.97 23.66 11.27
CA ASP A 84 4.34 24.36 12.41
C ASP A 84 3.10 25.17 12.00
N ASP A 85 3.10 25.69 10.77
CA ASP A 85 2.01 26.46 10.21
C ASP A 85 0.78 25.60 9.84
N GLU A 86 1.00 24.37 9.35
CA GLU A 86 -0.09 23.43 9.05
C GLU A 86 -0.79 22.96 10.32
N ILE A 87 -0.01 22.72 11.38
CA ILE A 87 -0.53 22.38 12.71
C ILE A 87 -1.41 23.52 13.24
N LYS A 88 -0.93 24.77 13.18
CA LYS A 88 -1.69 25.95 13.62
C LYS A 88 -2.96 26.15 12.82
N ILE A 89 -2.93 25.95 11.50
CA ILE A 89 -4.13 26.07 10.64
C ILE A 89 -5.15 24.99 11.01
N LYS A 90 -4.72 23.74 11.19
CA LYS A 90 -5.59 22.62 11.60
C LYS A 90 -6.22 22.88 12.97
N GLN A 91 -5.44 23.31 13.96
CA GLN A 91 -5.94 23.67 15.30
C GLN A 91 -6.94 24.83 15.25
N LYS A 92 -6.68 25.87 14.45
CA LYS A 92 -7.60 27.01 14.29
C LYS A 92 -8.93 26.57 13.66
N ARG A 93 -8.89 25.68 12.64
CA ARG A 93 -10.09 25.10 12.04
C ARG A 93 -10.91 24.29 13.04
N GLU A 94 -10.26 23.39 13.80
CA GLU A 94 -10.93 22.57 14.82
C GLU A 94 -11.55 23.42 15.93
N ARG A 95 -10.83 24.44 16.41
CA ARG A 95 -11.35 25.39 17.40
C ARG A 95 -12.58 26.12 16.88
N ASN A 96 -12.53 26.65 15.66
CA ASN A 96 -13.66 27.36 15.06
C ASN A 96 -14.86 26.44 14.84
N LYS A 97 -14.64 25.17 14.48
CA LYS A 97 -15.70 24.17 14.34
C LYS A 97 -16.40 23.91 15.68
N LYS A 98 -15.65 23.77 16.78
CA LYS A 98 -16.21 23.64 18.14
C LYS A 98 -17.01 24.87 18.54
N ILE A 99 -16.46 26.08 18.34
CA ILE A 99 -17.17 27.33 18.68
C ILE A 99 -18.49 27.42 17.91
N LYS A 100 -18.48 27.21 16.59
CA LYS A 100 -19.70 27.23 15.77
C LYS A 100 -20.75 26.22 16.25
N ARG A 101 -20.32 25.01 16.62
CA ARG A 101 -21.21 23.98 17.18
C ARG A 101 -21.86 24.46 18.48
N TYR A 102 -21.09 24.99 19.42
CA TYR A 102 -21.63 25.46 20.70
C TYR A 102 -22.56 26.67 20.54
N VAL A 103 -22.24 27.60 19.64
CA VAL A 103 -23.13 28.73 19.32
C VAL A 103 -24.45 28.25 18.73
N MET A 104 -24.44 27.31 17.78
CA MET A 104 -25.68 26.75 17.23
C MET A 104 -26.52 26.03 18.29
N ILE A 105 -25.87 25.25 19.16
CA ILE A 105 -26.57 24.60 20.28
C ILE A 105 -27.23 25.67 21.16
N GLY A 106 -26.47 26.68 21.58
CA GLY A 106 -26.96 27.78 22.41
C GLY A 106 -28.14 28.53 21.81
N LEU A 107 -28.07 28.84 20.51
CA LEU A 107 -29.15 29.51 19.77
C LEU A 107 -30.42 28.66 19.62
N ALA A 108 -30.27 27.34 19.48
CA ALA A 108 -31.41 26.42 19.36
C ALA A 108 -32.09 26.12 20.70
N SER A 109 -31.41 26.40 21.82
CA SER A 109 -31.91 26.17 23.18
C SER A 109 -32.60 27.37 23.83
N VAL A 110 -32.87 28.45 23.06
CA VAL A 110 -33.59 29.65 23.51
C VAL A 110 -34.95 29.75 22.83
#